data_AF-A0A858X0N6-F1
#
_entry.id   AF-A0A858X0N6-F1
#
_cell.length_a   1.000
_cell.length_b   1.000
_cell.length_c   1.000
_cell.angle_alpha   90.00
_cell.angle_beta   90.00
_cell.angle_gamma   90.00
#
_symmetry.space_group_name_H-M   'P 1'
#
loop_
_entity.id
_entity.type
_entity.pdbx_description
1 polymer ?
#
loop_
_entity_poly.entity_id
_entity_poly.type
_entity_poly.pdbx_seq_one_letter_code
_entity_poly.pdbx_strand_id
1 'polypeptide(L)'
;MTTYPKIQLSRLRDIGWSLWDPIGLATIKDAWKDSPPADEYDSYLLHVASLFRQKASEEECVRYLENIEVDHMGLESRHDTRLRTEQTVRAIGKYLASLPG
;
A
#
# COMPACT_ATOMS: atom_id res chain seq x y z
N MET A 1 -24.14 -14.57 3.68
CA MET A 1 -22.82 -14.41 3.04
C MET A 1 -22.65 -12.93 2.76
N THR A 2 -21.74 -12.24 3.43
CA THR A 2 -21.44 -10.82 3.17
C THR A 2 -20.72 -10.72 1.83
N THR A 3 -21.36 -10.12 0.84
CA THR A 3 -20.78 -9.89 -0.49
C THR A 3 -19.86 -8.68 -0.40
N TYR A 4 -18.58 -8.89 -0.14
CA TYR A 4 -17.64 -7.77 -0.15
C TYR A 4 -17.39 -7.30 -1.59
N PRO A 5 -17.39 -5.98 -1.85
CA PRO A 5 -17.01 -5.45 -3.15
C PRO A 5 -15.61 -5.92 -3.52
N LYS A 6 -15.43 -6.26 -4.80
CA LYS A 6 -14.15 -6.69 -5.34
C LYS A 6 -13.19 -5.51 -5.32
N ILE A 7 -12.09 -5.65 -4.58
CA ILE A 7 -10.98 -4.68 -4.61
C ILE A 7 -10.38 -4.70 -6.02
N GLN A 8 -10.32 -3.53 -6.65
CA GLN A 8 -9.54 -3.31 -7.87
C GLN A 8 -8.07 -3.14 -7.49
N LEU A 9 -7.24 -4.09 -7.89
CA LEU A 9 -5.79 -4.07 -7.64
C LEU A 9 -5.11 -2.87 -8.32
N SER A 10 -5.56 -2.50 -9.52
CA SER A 10 -5.09 -1.32 -10.24
C SER A 10 -5.19 -0.04 -9.40
N ARG A 11 -6.27 0.14 -8.63
CA ARG A 11 -6.44 1.33 -7.76
C ARG A 11 -5.50 1.31 -6.56
N LEU A 12 -5.20 0.12 -6.01
CA LEU A 12 -4.19 0.02 -4.96
C LEU A 12 -2.80 0.36 -5.50
N ARG A 13 -2.46 -0.13 -6.70
CA ARG A 13 -1.20 0.20 -7.37
C ARG A 13 -1.07 1.71 -7.63
N ASP A 14 -2.12 2.37 -8.14
CA ASP A 14 -2.15 3.83 -8.33
C ASP A 14 -1.79 4.57 -7.03
N ILE A 15 -2.37 4.14 -5.90
CA ILE A 15 -2.13 4.72 -4.58
C ILE A 15 -0.69 4.48 -4.11
N GLY A 16 -0.25 3.21 -4.09
CA GLY A 16 1.07 2.83 -3.60
C GLY A 16 2.20 3.52 -4.37
N TRP A 17 2.04 3.66 -5.68
CA TRP A 17 3.03 4.31 -6.52
C TRP A 17 3.10 5.83 -6.35
N SER A 18 1.94 6.46 -6.15
CA SER A 18 1.86 7.91 -6.02
C SER A 18 2.36 8.40 -4.66
N LEU A 19 2.29 7.56 -3.62
CA LEU A 19 2.46 7.98 -2.23
C LEU A 19 3.55 7.23 -1.47
N TRP A 20 3.76 5.94 -1.75
CA TRP A 20 4.65 5.11 -0.94
C TRP A 20 6.05 4.98 -1.54
N ASP A 21 6.13 4.56 -2.82
CA ASP A 21 7.33 4.24 -3.61
C ASP A 21 8.70 4.49 -2.93
N PRO A 22 9.09 3.65 -1.95
CA PRO A 22 10.24 3.92 -1.08
C PRO A 22 11.58 3.73 -1.80
N ILE A 23 11.59 2.94 -2.88
CA ILE A 23 12.76 2.64 -3.72
C ILE A 23 12.82 3.51 -4.99
N GLY A 24 11.84 4.40 -5.22
CA GLY A 24 11.89 5.39 -6.31
C GLY A 24 11.65 4.82 -7.71
N LEU A 25 10.98 3.67 -7.82
CA LEU A 25 10.72 3.05 -9.12
C LEU A 25 9.71 3.83 -9.96
N ALA A 26 8.99 4.80 -9.40
CA ALA A 26 8.02 5.64 -10.12
C ALA A 26 8.62 6.50 -11.21
N THR A 27 9.92 6.73 -11.15
CA THR A 27 10.67 7.41 -12.19
C THR A 27 10.99 6.52 -13.40
N ILE A 28 10.84 5.19 -13.26
CA ILE A 28 11.18 4.22 -14.29
C ILE A 28 9.92 3.88 -15.09
N LYS A 29 9.85 4.42 -16.31
CA LYS A 29 8.74 4.19 -17.24
C LYS A 29 8.55 2.70 -17.50
N ASP A 30 7.30 2.24 -17.41
CA ASP A 30 6.87 0.85 -17.65
C ASP A 30 7.47 -0.22 -16.70
N ALA A 31 8.26 0.17 -15.69
CA ALA A 31 8.85 -0.76 -14.74
C ALA A 31 7.82 -1.57 -13.95
N TRP A 32 6.57 -1.12 -13.85
CA TRP A 32 5.53 -1.83 -13.10
C TRP A 32 4.78 -2.91 -13.90
N LYS A 33 4.77 -2.83 -15.24
CA LYS A 33 3.86 -3.69 -16.05
C LYS A 33 4.32 -5.13 -16.11
N ASP A 34 5.62 -5.36 -16.07
CA ASP A 34 6.23 -6.67 -16.30
C ASP A 34 7.41 -6.96 -15.36
N SER A 35 7.53 -6.26 -14.23
CA SER A 35 8.64 -6.51 -13.28
C SER A 35 8.20 -7.33 -12.05
N PRO A 36 9.04 -8.26 -11.58
CA PRO A 36 8.81 -9.02 -10.34
C PRO A 36 8.50 -8.17 -9.09
N PRO A 37 9.07 -6.96 -8.90
CA PRO A 37 8.70 -6.06 -7.80
C PRO A 37 7.21 -5.70 -7.74
N ALA A 38 6.48 -5.72 -8.86
CA ALA A 38 5.06 -5.37 -8.86
C ALA A 38 4.21 -6.35 -8.02
N ASP A 39 4.50 -7.65 -8.12
CA ASP A 39 3.75 -8.68 -7.39
C ASP A 39 4.01 -8.61 -5.88
N GLU A 40 5.24 -8.27 -5.48
CA GLU A 40 5.61 -8.10 -4.09
C GLU A 40 4.95 -6.85 -3.49
N TYR A 41 4.93 -5.73 -4.22
CA TYR A 41 4.25 -4.51 -3.81
C TYR A 41 2.74 -4.70 -3.66
N ASP A 42 2.12 -5.39 -4.61
CA ASP A 42 0.71 -5.75 -4.54
C ASP A 42 0.35 -6.50 -3.28
N SER A 43 1.23 -7.42 -2.86
CA SER A 43 1.00 -8.21 -1.65
C SER A 43 0.91 -7.34 -0.40
N TYR A 44 1.75 -6.31 -0.28
CA TYR A 44 1.73 -5.38 0.85
C TYR A 44 0.50 -4.48 0.83
N LEU A 45 0.13 -3.95 -0.33
CA LEU A 45 -1.04 -3.08 -0.47
C LEU A 45 -2.34 -3.85 -0.23
N LEU A 46 -2.41 -5.10 -0.69
CA LEU A 46 -3.52 -6.02 -0.40
C LEU A 46 -3.56 -6.39 1.08
N HIS A 47 -2.40 -6.54 1.73
CA HIS A 47 -2.33 -6.78 3.17
C HIS A 47 -2.91 -5.61 3.97
N VAL A 48 -2.55 -4.36 3.64
CA VAL A 48 -3.16 -3.17 4.26
C VAL A 48 -4.68 -3.16 4.05
N ALA A 49 -5.16 -3.48 2.86
CA ALA A 49 -6.59 -3.55 2.61
C ALA A 49 -7.29 -4.67 3.41
N SER A 50 -6.60 -5.80 3.63
CA SER A 50 -7.07 -6.88 4.50
C SER A 50 -7.12 -6.46 5.97
N LEU A 51 -6.12 -5.73 6.47
CA LEU A 51 -6.09 -5.18 7.82
C LEU A 51 -7.29 -4.26 8.08
N PHE A 52 -7.62 -3.37 7.13
CA PHE A 52 -8.82 -2.54 7.23
C PHE A 52 -10.12 -3.36 7.28
N ARG A 53 -10.24 -4.42 6.48
CA ARG A 53 -11.40 -5.33 6.53
C ARG A 53 -11.51 -6.05 7.88
N GLN A 54 -10.39 -6.28 8.54
CA GLN A 54 -10.30 -6.85 9.89
C GLN A 54 -10.46 -5.80 11.00
N LYS A 55 -10.80 -4.54 10.63
CA LYS A 55 -11.00 -3.40 11.55
C LYS A 55 -9.73 -2.99 12.31
N ALA A 56 -8.55 -3.24 11.75
CA ALA A 56 -7.31 -2.66 12.25
C ALA A 56 -7.36 -1.13 12.16
N SER A 57 -6.61 -0.47 13.04
CA SER A 57 -6.45 0.98 13.06
C SER A 57 -5.53 1.48 11.92
N GLU A 58 -5.66 2.77 11.57
CA GLU A 58 -4.75 3.45 10.63
C GLU A 58 -3.29 3.30 11.09
N GLU A 59 -3.03 3.46 12.39
CA GLU A 59 -1.69 3.35 12.98
C GLU A 59 -1.09 1.93 12.85
N GLU A 60 -1.89 0.87 12.99
CA GLU A 60 -1.41 -0.50 12.77
C GLU A 60 -1.02 -0.75 11.31
N CYS A 61 -1.80 -0.20 10.38
CA CYS A 61 -1.50 -0.29 8.95
C CYS A 61 -0.26 0.54 8.57
N VAL A 62 -0.05 1.69 9.21
CA VAL A 62 1.14 2.54 9.02
C VAL A 62 2.38 1.81 9.49
N ARG A 63 2.35 1.28 10.73
CA ARG A 63 3.45 0.48 11.28
C ARG A 63 3.80 -0.74 10.43
N TYR A 64 2.79 -1.36 9.80
CA TYR A 64 3.03 -2.44 8.85
C TYR A 64 3.87 -1.97 7.66
N LEU A 65 3.48 -0.88 6.96
CA LEU A 65 4.26 -0.39 5.81
C LEU A 65 5.65 0.14 6.21
N GLU A 66 5.78 0.75 7.39
CA GLU A 66 7.10 1.17 7.91
C GLU A 66 8.02 -0.04 8.12
N ASN A 67 7.50 -1.13 8.72
CA ASN A 67 8.27 -2.38 8.85
C ASN A 67 8.63 -2.98 7.50
N ILE A 68 7.74 -2.91 6.50
CA ILE A 68 8.08 -3.39 5.16
C ILE A 68 9.25 -2.58 4.58
N GLU A 69 9.25 -1.25 4.71
CA GLU A 69 10.38 -0.43 4.25
C GLU A 69 11.69 -0.80 4.96
N VAL A 70 11.66 -0.90 6.29
CA VAL A 70 12.89 -1.04 7.09
C VAL A 70 13.38 -2.48 7.17
N ASP A 71 12.51 -3.41 7.56
CA ASP A 71 12.92 -4.77 7.88
C ASP A 71 12.92 -5.68 6.65
N HIS A 72 11.93 -5.52 5.76
CA HIS A 72 11.79 -6.41 4.60
C HIS A 72 12.60 -5.90 3.40
N MET A 73 12.51 -4.61 3.08
CA MET A 73 13.28 -4.00 2.00
C MET A 73 14.71 -3.60 2.42
N GLY A 74 15.01 -3.62 3.72
CA GLY A 74 16.33 -3.28 4.25
C GLY A 74 16.70 -1.80 4.07
N LEU A 75 15.71 -0.91 3.95
CA LEU A 75 15.94 0.52 3.78
C LEU A 75 16.15 1.19 5.14
N GLU A 76 17.02 2.19 5.19
CA GLU A 76 17.06 3.07 6.36
C GLU A 76 15.75 3.86 6.45
N SER A 77 15.20 3.97 7.66
CA SER A 77 14.05 4.85 7.91
C SER A 77 14.42 6.28 7.54
N ARG A 78 13.71 6.83 6.55
CA ARG A 78 13.93 8.20 6.07
C ARG A 78 13.01 9.15 6.83
N HIS A 79 13.38 10.43 6.86
CA HIS A 79 12.59 11.48 7.53
C HIS A 79 11.14 11.58 7.02
N ASP A 80 10.88 11.11 5.80
CA ASP A 80 9.58 11.11 5.13
C ASP A 80 8.91 9.72 5.08
N THR A 81 9.56 8.65 5.58
CA THR A 81 8.99 7.28 5.63
C THR A 81 7.62 7.29 6.29
N ARG A 82 7.51 7.84 7.50
CA ARG A 82 6.24 7.90 8.22
C ARG A 82 5.17 8.70 7.47
N LEU A 83 5.55 9.80 6.83
CA LEU A 83 4.61 10.62 6.08
C LEU A 83 4.07 9.86 4.86
N ARG A 84 4.93 9.17 4.10
CA ARG A 84 4.54 8.38 2.93
C ARG A 84 3.62 7.21 3.32
N THR A 85 3.95 6.50 4.40
CA THR A 85 3.13 5.38 4.88
C THR A 85 1.76 5.85 5.39
N GLU A 86 1.69 6.94 6.17
CA GLU A 86 0.44 7.56 6.60
C GLU A 86 -0.45 7.97 5.43
N GLN A 87 0.12 8.67 4.44
CA GLN A 87 -0.62 9.11 3.24
C GLN A 87 -1.17 7.92 2.45
N THR A 88 -0.35 6.88 2.29
CA THR A 88 -0.71 5.65 1.57
C THR A 88 -1.86 4.91 2.26
N VAL A 89 -1.72 4.66 3.56
CA VAL A 89 -2.75 3.97 4.36
C VAL A 89 -4.06 4.75 4.33
N ARG A 90 -4.01 6.07 4.51
CA ARG A 90 -5.19 6.93 4.46
C ARG A 90 -5.89 6.88 3.10
N ALA A 91 -5.12 6.87 2.01
CA ALA A 91 -5.68 6.76 0.67
C ALA A 91 -6.34 5.39 0.43
N ILE A 92 -5.73 4.30 0.90
CA ILE A 92 -6.32 2.95 0.84
C ILE A 92 -7.62 2.91 1.67
N GLY A 93 -7.61 3.43 2.89
CA GLY A 93 -8.80 3.48 3.76
C GLY A 93 -9.96 4.24 3.11
N LYS A 94 -9.69 5.41 2.52
CA LYS A 94 -10.68 6.18 1.76
C LYS A 94 -11.21 5.42 0.54
N TYR A 95 -10.33 4.76 -0.20
CA TYR A 95 -10.74 3.95 -1.34
C TYR A 95 -11.67 2.81 -0.91
N LEU A 96 -11.33 2.07 0.14
CA LEU A 96 -12.17 0.98 0.65
C LEU A 96 -13.53 1.49 1.13
N ALA A 97 -13.57 2.64 1.82
CA ALA A 97 -14.81 3.28 2.25
C ALA A 97 -15.69 3.77 1.08
N SER A 98 -15.10 3.98 -0.10
CA SER A 98 -15.84 4.37 -1.31
C SER A 98 -16.44 3.19 -2.08
N LEU A 99 -16.07 1.95 -1.74
CA LEU A 99 -16.60 0.76 -2.40
C LEU A 99 -18.05 0.49 -1.94
N PRO A 100 -18.94 0.04 -2.84
CA PRO A 100 -20.31 -0.30 -2.47
C PRO A 100 -20.32 -1.50 -1.52
N GLY A 101 -21.09 -1.40 -0.41
CA GLY A 101 -21.21 -2.46 0.60
C GLY A 101 -22.04 -3.67 0.17
#